data_AF-L0AGZ7-F1
#
_entry.id   AF-L0AGZ7-F1
#
_cell.length_a   1.000
_cell.length_b   1.000
_cell.length_c   1.000
_cell.angle_alpha   90.00
_cell.angle_beta   90.00
_cell.angle_gamma   90.00
#
_symmetry.space_group_name_H-M   'P 1'
#
loop_
_entity.id
_entity.type
_entity.pdbx_description
1 polymer ?
#
loop_
_entity_poly.entity_id
_entity_poly.type
_entity_poly.pdbx_seq_one_letter_code
_entity_poly.pdbx_strand_id
1 'polypeptide(L)'
;MSVRLPDADVAERERRRAADLSIGEISGHVEDRWPNRALLDDVDVEEAWTEASPVHYPSAHRGAVARYHRRTDTVLLARQGGLVTCIELMDRPWSERIYIRNQVIDQ
;
A
#
# COMPACT_ATOMS: atom_id res chain seq x y z
N MET A 1 11.27 3.98 -31.09
CA MET A 1 12.05 3.68 -29.88
C MET A 1 11.33 4.28 -28.69
N SER A 2 10.64 3.48 -27.88
CA SER A 2 9.98 3.98 -26.67
C SER A 2 11.02 4.17 -25.57
N VAL A 3 11.25 5.41 -25.17
CA VAL A 3 12.05 5.75 -23.98
C VAL A 3 11.25 5.30 -22.76
N ARG A 4 11.66 4.21 -22.12
CA ARG A 4 11.15 3.89 -20.78
C ARG A 4 11.78 4.88 -19.81
N LEU A 5 10.94 5.68 -19.17
CA LEU A 5 11.37 6.58 -18.10
C LEU A 5 11.83 5.70 -16.92
N PRO A 6 13.02 5.94 -16.35
CA PRO A 6 13.58 5.10 -15.28
C PRO A 6 12.63 4.97 -14.08
N ASP A 7 11.81 5.99 -13.81
CA ASP A 7 10.83 5.99 -12.72
C ASP A 7 9.62 5.08 -12.97
N ALA A 8 9.21 4.90 -14.23
CA ALA A 8 8.11 4.01 -14.59
C ALA A 8 8.50 2.53 -14.41
N ASP A 9 9.75 2.19 -14.75
CA ASP A 9 10.28 0.85 -14.56
C ASP A 9 10.44 0.51 -13.06
N VAL A 10 10.80 1.50 -12.23
CA VAL A 10 10.85 1.33 -10.77
C VAL A 10 9.44 1.11 -10.21
N ALA A 11 8.48 1.95 -10.59
CA ALA A 11 7.09 1.85 -10.12
C ALA A 11 6.47 0.49 -10.47
N GLU A 12 6.66 0.03 -11.70
CA GLU A 12 6.16 -1.28 -12.13
C GLU A 12 6.80 -2.43 -11.33
N ARG A 13 8.11 -2.39 -11.14
CA ARG A 13 8.82 -3.41 -10.35
C ARG A 13 8.32 -3.45 -8.91
N GLU A 14 8.08 -2.30 -8.29
CA GLU A 14 7.59 -2.25 -6.91
C GLU A 14 6.15 -2.74 -6.79
N ARG A 15 5.28 -2.39 -7.74
CA ARG A 15 3.92 -2.94 -7.79
C ARG A 15 3.93 -4.46 -7.95
N ARG A 16 4.79 -5.00 -8.82
CA ARG A 16 4.92 -6.47 -8.96
C ARG A 16 5.39 -7.13 -7.67
N ARG A 17 6.41 -6.56 -7.01
CA ARG A 17 6.85 -7.04 -5.69
C ARG A 17 5.74 -6.95 -4.64
N ALA A 18 4.90 -5.91 -4.67
CA ALA A 18 3.76 -5.78 -3.78
C ALA A 18 2.71 -6.87 -4.06
N ALA A 19 2.45 -7.18 -5.32
CA ALA A 19 1.51 -8.22 -5.74
C ALA A 19 1.97 -9.62 -5.31
N ASP A 20 3.26 -9.92 -5.43
CA ASP A 20 3.83 -11.23 -5.11
C ASP A 20 4.08 -11.44 -3.61
N LEU A 21 4.06 -10.38 -2.79
CA LEU A 21 4.37 -10.47 -1.37
C LEU A 21 3.15 -10.97 -0.56
N SER A 22 3.26 -12.19 -0.06
CA SER A 22 2.47 -12.67 1.09
C SER A 22 3.06 -12.10 2.38
N ILE A 23 2.18 -11.66 3.29
CA ILE A 23 2.57 -11.28 4.65
C ILE A 23 2.36 -12.47 5.60
N GLY A 24 3.20 -12.57 6.63
CA GLY A 24 3.07 -13.57 7.69
C GLY A 24 3.24 -13.02 9.10
N GLU A 25 3.74 -11.79 9.25
CA GLU A 25 3.83 -11.09 10.54
C GLU A 25 3.15 -9.73 10.42
N ILE A 26 2.37 -9.35 11.43
CA ILE A 26 1.82 -8.00 11.56
C ILE A 26 2.56 -7.34 12.71
N SER A 27 3.16 -6.17 12.45
CA SER A 27 3.81 -5.42 13.52
C SER A 27 2.80 -4.88 14.53
N GLY A 28 3.17 -4.84 15.81
CA GLY A 28 2.31 -4.28 16.86
C GLY A 28 1.86 -2.84 16.60
N HIS A 29 2.66 -2.05 15.88
CA HIS A 29 2.24 -0.71 15.42
C HIS A 29 0.98 -0.76 14.53
N VAL A 30 0.87 -1.76 13.67
CA VAL A 30 -0.31 -1.93 12.81
C VAL A 30 -1.47 -2.45 13.63
N GLU A 31 -1.26 -3.39 14.54
CA GLU A 31 -2.30 -3.91 15.45
C GLU A 31 -2.92 -2.78 16.30
N ASP A 32 -2.10 -1.84 16.79
CA ASP A 32 -2.58 -0.70 17.58
C ASP A 32 -3.35 0.33 16.73
N ARG A 33 -2.92 0.53 15.48
CA ARG A 33 -3.46 1.59 14.61
C ARG A 33 -4.68 1.14 13.82
N TRP A 34 -4.74 -0.13 13.43
CA TRP A 34 -5.76 -0.66 12.53
C TRP A 34 -7.20 -0.50 13.06
N PRO A 35 -7.52 -0.77 14.34
CA PRO A 35 -8.89 -0.62 14.86
C PRO A 35 -9.44 0.80 14.75
N ASN A 36 -8.56 1.81 14.77
CA ASN A 36 -8.98 3.21 14.63
C ASN A 36 -9.20 3.63 13.16
N ARG A 37 -8.84 2.75 12.21
CA ARG A 37 -8.74 3.05 10.76
C ARG A 37 -9.69 2.23 9.92
N ALA A 38 -9.88 0.97 10.29
CA ALA A 38 -11.04 0.21 9.90
C ALA A 38 -12.24 0.82 10.62
N LEU A 39 -12.76 1.94 10.11
CA LEU A 39 -14.06 2.50 10.56
C LEU A 39 -15.22 1.50 10.36
N LEU A 40 -14.95 0.42 9.61
CA LEU A 40 -15.79 -0.74 9.41
C LEU A 40 -15.19 -1.85 10.27
N ASP A 41 -15.85 -2.19 11.39
CA ASP A 41 -15.44 -3.25 12.34
C ASP A 41 -15.35 -4.67 11.72
N ASP A 42 -15.54 -4.79 10.40
CA ASP A 42 -15.71 -6.06 9.68
C ASP A 42 -14.50 -6.42 8.79
N VAL A 43 -13.35 -5.73 8.91
CA VAL A 43 -12.19 -6.01 8.05
C VAL A 43 -10.92 -6.18 8.85
N ASP A 44 -10.41 -7.41 8.88
CA ASP A 44 -9.09 -7.72 9.40
C ASP A 44 -8.00 -7.15 8.50
N VAL A 45 -6.87 -6.76 9.10
CA VAL A 45 -5.78 -6.13 8.34
C VAL A 45 -5.15 -7.08 7.31
N GLU A 46 -5.19 -8.39 7.55
CA GLU A 46 -4.73 -9.42 6.60
C GLU A 46 -5.66 -9.52 5.39
N GLU A 47 -6.96 -9.47 5.62
CA GLU A 47 -7.97 -9.41 4.57
C GLU A 47 -7.79 -8.14 3.75
N ALA A 48 -7.64 -6.99 4.42
CA ALA A 48 -7.39 -5.72 3.76
C ALA A 48 -6.11 -5.75 2.90
N TRP A 49 -5.03 -6.40 3.36
CA TRP A 49 -3.82 -6.58 2.55
C TRP A 49 -4.10 -7.41 1.29
N THR A 50 -4.88 -8.47 1.44
CA THR A 50 -5.22 -9.39 0.34
C THR A 50 -6.09 -8.70 -0.71
N GLU A 51 -7.05 -7.90 -0.29
CA GLU A 51 -7.95 -7.14 -1.17
C GLU A 51 -7.31 -5.89 -1.78
N ALA A 52 -6.27 -5.35 -1.15
CA ALA A 52 -5.66 -4.09 -1.57
C ALA A 52 -4.91 -4.20 -2.91
N SER A 53 -5.07 -3.17 -3.73
CA SER A 53 -4.39 -3.06 -5.02
C SER A 53 -2.90 -2.73 -4.82
N PRO A 54 -1.97 -3.41 -5.51
CA PRO A 54 -0.56 -3.04 -5.49
C PRO A 54 -0.33 -1.66 -6.10
N VAL A 55 0.39 -0.80 -5.37
CA VAL A 55 0.70 0.58 -5.80
C VAL A 55 2.18 0.89 -5.60
N HIS A 56 2.70 1.79 -6.42
CA HIS A 56 3.97 2.43 -6.17
C HIS A 56 3.76 3.55 -5.14
N TYR A 57 4.58 3.55 -4.08
CA TYR A 57 4.53 4.56 -3.02
C TYR A 57 5.93 5.15 -2.82
N PRO A 58 6.28 6.25 -3.52
CA PRO A 58 7.64 6.79 -3.53
C PRO A 58 8.16 7.18 -2.14
N SER A 59 7.25 7.52 -1.24
CA SER A 59 7.54 7.87 0.15
C SER A 59 7.88 6.66 1.03
N ALA A 60 7.71 5.43 0.53
CA ALA A 60 8.02 4.23 1.28
C ALA A 60 9.53 4.13 1.58
N HIS A 61 9.88 3.65 2.78
CA HIS A 61 11.26 3.37 3.10
C HIS A 61 11.84 2.25 2.20
N ARG A 62 13.15 2.33 1.93
CA ARG A 62 13.84 1.40 1.03
C ARG A 62 13.51 -0.08 1.33
N GLY A 63 13.00 -0.76 0.31
CA GLY A 63 12.70 -2.18 0.33
C GLY A 63 11.29 -2.52 0.80
N ALA A 64 10.52 -1.56 1.31
CA ALA A 64 9.10 -1.73 1.54
C ALA A 64 8.33 -1.75 0.21
N VAL A 65 7.14 -2.34 0.24
CA VAL A 65 6.17 -2.36 -0.86
C VAL A 65 4.83 -1.89 -0.33
N ALA A 66 4.02 -1.34 -1.22
CA ALA A 66 2.75 -0.73 -0.84
C ALA A 66 1.57 -1.39 -1.55
N ARG A 67 0.48 -1.55 -0.81
CA ARG A 67 -0.85 -1.81 -1.36
C ARG A 67 -1.82 -0.76 -0.86
N TYR A 68 -2.79 -0.39 -1.68
CA TYR A 68 -3.84 0.58 -1.34
C TYR A 68 -5.19 -0.12 -1.23
N HIS A 69 -5.75 -0.10 -0.03
CA HIS A 69 -7.04 -0.67 0.28
C HIS A 69 -8.13 0.40 0.13
N ARG A 70 -8.91 0.33 -0.96
CA ARG A 70 -9.90 1.36 -1.32
C ARG A 70 -11.02 1.48 -0.30
N ARG A 71 -11.47 0.36 0.28
CA ARG A 71 -12.61 0.29 1.22
C ARG A 71 -12.36 1.07 2.51
N THR A 72 -11.13 1.07 3.02
CA THR A 72 -10.74 1.84 4.22
C THR A 72 -9.95 3.11 3.90
N ASP A 73 -9.72 3.43 2.61
CA ASP A 73 -8.84 4.52 2.15
C ASP A 73 -7.43 4.47 2.80
N THR A 74 -6.86 3.27 2.94
CA THR A 74 -5.61 3.03 3.68
C THR A 74 -4.49 2.51 2.77
N VAL A 75 -3.29 3.09 2.89
CA VAL A 75 -2.06 2.53 2.32
C VAL A 75 -1.43 1.59 3.35
N LEU A 76 -1.25 0.34 2.95
CA LEU A 76 -0.61 -0.72 3.72
C LEU A 76 0.83 -0.88 3.21
N LEU A 77 1.82 -0.81 4.12
CA LEU A 77 3.22 -1.00 3.78
C LEU A 77 3.76 -2.27 4.42
N ALA A 78 4.36 -3.11 3.60
CA ALA A 78 4.99 -4.35 4.02
C ALA A 78 6.48 -4.36 3.69
N ARG A 79 7.26 -5.06 4.51
CA ARG A 79 8.70 -5.22 4.35
C ARG A 79 9.12 -6.59 4.89
N GLN A 80 9.97 -7.30 4.15
CA GLN A 80 10.51 -8.61 4.57
C GLN A 80 9.42 -9.64 4.95
N GLY A 81 8.24 -9.59 4.30
CA GLY A 81 7.13 -10.49 4.60
C GLY A 81 6.30 -10.10 5.83
N GLY A 82 6.58 -8.95 6.45
CA GLY A 82 5.78 -8.40 7.54
C GLY A 82 5.06 -7.11 7.15
N LEU A 83 3.85 -6.90 7.67
CA LEU A 83 3.12 -5.65 7.55
C LEU A 83 3.61 -4.67 8.64
N VAL A 84 4.29 -3.61 8.20
CA VAL A 84 5.06 -2.72 9.09
C VAL A 84 4.37 -1.40 9.40
N THR A 85 3.46 -0.96 8.54
CA THR A 85 2.63 0.22 8.82
C THR A 85 1.37 0.22 7.98
N CYS A 86 0.35 0.90 8.49
CA CYS A 86 -0.82 1.34 7.76
C CYS A 86 -0.83 2.86 7.77
N ILE A 87 -1.41 3.52 6.78
CA ILE A 87 -1.48 4.98 6.66
C ILE A 87 -2.83 5.35 6.06
N GLU A 88 -3.65 6.14 6.75
CA GLU A 88 -4.84 6.72 6.12
C GLU A 88 -4.39 7.65 5.00
N LEU A 89 -4.95 7.45 3.80
CA LEU A 89 -4.54 8.25 2.65
C LEU A 89 -4.87 9.74 2.88
N MET A 90 -5.90 10.05 3.66
CA MET A 90 -6.26 11.40 4.09
C MET A 90 -5.18 12.10 4.93
N ASP A 91 -4.31 11.37 5.63
CA ASP A 91 -3.17 11.92 6.38
C ASP A 91 -2.03 12.41 5.45
N ARG A 92 -2.12 12.09 4.16
CA ARG A 92 -1.07 12.41 3.17
C ARG A 92 -1.36 13.70 2.42
N PRO A 93 -0.31 14.41 1.95
CA PRO A 93 -0.46 15.55 1.06
C PRO A 93 -1.30 15.22 -0.17
N TRP A 94 -2.08 16.21 -0.65
CA TRP A 94 -3.01 16.06 -1.77
C TRP A 94 -2.37 15.45 -3.04
N SER A 95 -1.14 15.85 -3.38
CA SER A 95 -0.42 15.32 -4.53
C SER A 95 -0.18 13.81 -4.44
N GLU A 96 0.17 13.32 -3.26
CA GLU A 96 0.40 11.91 -2.99
C GLU A 96 -0.91 11.10 -3.00
N ARG A 97 -1.99 11.71 -2.50
CA ARG A 97 -3.34 11.13 -2.54
C ARG A 97 -3.79 10.87 -3.97
N ILE A 98 -3.66 11.88 -4.83
CA ILE A 98 -4.00 11.76 -6.26
C ILE A 98 -3.09 10.75 -6.94
N TYR A 99 -1.78 10.80 -6.65
CA TYR A 99 -0.82 9.88 -7.23
C TYR A 99 -1.18 8.41 -6.95
N ILE A 100 -1.59 8.09 -5.72
CA ILE A 100 -1.99 6.72 -5.36
C ILE A 100 -3.33 6.34 -5.99
N ARG A 101 -4.34 7.22 -5.90
CA ARG A 101 -5.66 6.93 -6.47
C ARG A 101 -5.59 6.71 -7.98
N ASN A 102 -4.81 7.50 -8.71
CA ASN A 102 -4.67 7.36 -10.16
C ASN A 102 -4.09 6.02 -10.60
N GLN A 103 -3.39 5.29 -9.73
CA GLN A 103 -2.85 3.96 -10.06
C GLN A 103 -3.90 2.84 -10.04
N VAL A 104 -5.08 3.09 -9.47
CA VAL A 104 -6.15 2.10 -9.27
C VAL A 104 -7.48 2.49 -9.94
N ILE A 105 -7.50 3.57 -10.73
CA ILE A 105 -8.71 4.03 -11.45
C ILE A 105 -9.12 3.03 -12.54
N ASP A 106 -8.17 2.27 -13.10
CA ASP A 106 -8.38 1.37 -14.24
C ASP A 106 -8.29 -0.14 -13.90
N GLN A 107 -8.45 -0.51 -12.62
CA GLN A 107 -8.46 -1.92 -12.17
C GLN A 107 -9.88 -2.46 -12.02
#